data_AF-A0A2E2BTW8-F1
#
_entry.id   AF-A0A2E2BTW8-F1
#
_cell.length_a   1.000
_cell.length_b   1.000
_cell.length_c   1.000
_cell.angle_alpha   90.00
_cell.angle_beta   90.00
_cell.angle_gamma   90.00
#
_symmetry.space_group_name_H-M   'P 1'
#
loop_
_entity.id
_entity.type
_entity.pdbx_description
1 polymer ?
#
loop_
_entity_poly.entity_id
_entity_poly.type
_entity_poly.pdbx_seq_one_letter_code
_entity_poly.pdbx_strand_id
1 'polypeptide(L)'
;MPVKSLACTECHMIIEVQVGNLGWWLKSNNELKAKNKKALAILAFATANGRDPDEKERKAWEKENKDDIERVKASEPRCSRCPDAQLSADWQGLTILLEPNRSEVARTLGIDTPGNYALKVRHQ
;
A
#
# COMPACT_ATOMS: atom_id res chain seq x y z
N MET A 1 -5.21 -8.08 -0.15
CA MET A 1 -4.41 -7.56 -1.29
C MET A 1 -3.02 -8.17 -1.14
N PRO A 2 -2.31 -8.51 -2.23
CA PRO A 2 -0.96 -9.03 -2.08
C PRO A 2 -0.08 -7.95 -1.44
N VAL A 3 0.67 -8.33 -0.41
CA VAL A 3 1.64 -7.47 0.27
C VAL A 3 3.02 -7.96 -0.12
N LYS A 4 3.92 -7.02 -0.45
CA LYS A 4 5.32 -7.31 -0.74
C LYS A 4 6.18 -6.69 0.36
N SER A 5 7.05 -7.49 0.95
CA SER A 5 8.05 -7.03 1.92
C SER A 5 9.31 -6.57 1.21
N LEU A 6 9.73 -5.33 1.45
CA LEU A 6 10.99 -4.78 0.99
C LEU A 6 11.86 -4.40 2.19
N ALA A 7 13.17 -4.53 2.09
CA ALA A 7 14.10 -4.09 3.13
C ALA A 7 14.92 -2.88 2.66
N CYS A 8 15.11 -1.91 3.54
CA CYS A 8 15.98 -0.76 3.31
C CYS A 8 17.44 -1.21 3.19
N THR A 9 18.16 -0.73 2.17
CA THR A 9 19.58 -1.09 1.98
C THR A 9 20.50 -0.50 3.02
N GLU A 10 20.11 0.60 3.68
CA GLU A 10 20.96 1.29 4.66
C GLU A 10 20.70 0.83 6.09
N CYS A 11 19.42 0.78 6.52
CA CYS A 11 19.07 0.47 7.90
C CYS A 11 18.43 -0.91 8.09
N HIS A 12 18.30 -1.69 7.00
CA HIS A 12 17.75 -3.04 6.98
C HIS A 12 16.31 -3.19 7.47
N MET A 13 15.62 -2.09 7.77
CA MET A 13 14.22 -2.10 8.17
C MET A 13 13.36 -2.66 7.04
N ILE A 14 12.51 -3.63 7.37
CA ILE A 14 11.54 -4.23 6.47
C ILE A 14 10.26 -3.42 6.50
N ILE A 15 9.79 -3.04 5.33
CA ILE A 15 8.51 -2.37 5.13
C ILE A 15 7.58 -3.23 4.29
N GLU A 16 6.30 -3.20 4.64
CA GLU A 16 5.24 -3.88 3.91
C GLU A 16 4.59 -2.92 2.92
N VAL A 17 4.63 -3.28 1.65
CA VAL A 17 4.09 -2.47 0.56
C VAL A 17 2.89 -3.18 -0.03
N GLN A 18 1.75 -2.49 -0.12
CA GLN A 18 0.60 -3.00 -0.83
C GLN A 18 0.91 -3.01 -2.33
N VAL A 19 0.84 -4.18 -2.95
CA VAL A 19 1.10 -4.35 -4.38
C VAL A 19 -0.17 -4.84 -5.09
N GLY A 20 -0.20 -4.63 -6.41
CA GLY A 20 -1.31 -5.05 -7.26
C GLY A 20 -2.43 -4.02 -7.36
N ASN A 21 -3.64 -4.50 -7.70
CA ASN A 21 -4.80 -3.65 -7.90
C ASN A 21 -5.33 -3.13 -6.56
N LEU A 22 -5.00 -1.88 -6.22
CA LEU A 22 -5.47 -1.17 -5.03
C LEU A 22 -6.93 -0.68 -5.16
N GLY A 23 -7.56 -0.95 -6.30
CA GLY A 23 -8.94 -0.60 -6.59
C GLY A 23 -9.06 0.66 -7.42
N TRP A 24 -10.29 1.17 -7.44
CA TRP A 24 -10.73 2.32 -8.20
C TRP A 24 -11.35 3.31 -7.22
N TRP A 25 -11.17 4.59 -7.49
CA TRP A 25 -11.78 5.67 -6.73
C TRP A 25 -12.39 6.72 -7.66
N LEU A 26 -13.20 7.60 -7.08
CA LEU A 26 -13.65 8.82 -7.76
C LEU A 26 -12.74 9.98 -7.38
N LYS A 27 -12.32 10.77 -8.36
CA LYS A 27 -11.50 11.96 -8.09
C LYS A 27 -12.33 13.04 -7.39
N SER A 28 -13.61 13.15 -7.73
CA SER A 28 -14.58 14.06 -7.10
C SER A 28 -14.90 13.70 -5.64
N ASN A 29 -14.83 12.41 -5.28
CA ASN A 29 -15.01 11.93 -3.91
C ASN A 29 -14.08 10.74 -3.63
N ASN A 30 -12.93 11.04 -3.02
CA ASN A 30 -11.88 10.07 -2.75
C ASN A 30 -12.23 9.05 -1.66
N GLU A 31 -13.36 9.19 -0.95
CA GLU A 31 -13.85 8.22 0.03
C GLU A 31 -14.53 7.02 -0.67
N LEU A 32 -15.07 7.23 -1.87
CA LEU A 32 -15.69 6.17 -2.65
C LEU A 32 -14.62 5.33 -3.34
N LYS A 33 -14.39 4.13 -2.82
CA LYS A 33 -13.41 3.18 -3.34
C LYS A 33 -14.01 1.79 -3.52
N ALA A 34 -13.63 1.11 -4.61
CA ALA A 34 -14.05 -0.26 -4.85
C ALA A 34 -12.96 -1.08 -5.55
N LYS A 35 -13.05 -2.41 -5.46
CA LYS A 35 -12.05 -3.32 -6.05
C LYS A 35 -12.00 -3.28 -7.59
N ASN A 36 -13.12 -2.95 -8.22
CA ASN A 36 -13.23 -2.84 -9.68
C ASN A 36 -14.12 -1.67 -10.08
N LYS A 37 -14.01 -1.25 -11.34
CA LYS A 37 -14.74 -0.10 -11.90
C LYS A 37 -16.26 -0.25 -11.78
N LYS A 38 -16.79 -1.46 -12.00
CA LYS A 38 -18.24 -1.75 -11.92
C LYS A 38 -18.80 -1.50 -10.52
N ALA A 39 -18.12 -2.02 -9.50
CA ALA A 39 -18.50 -1.86 -8.11
C ALA A 39 -18.39 -0.39 -7.67
N LEU A 40 -17.40 0.35 -8.16
CA LEU A 40 -17.29 1.78 -7.91
C LEU A 40 -18.47 2.54 -8.51
N ALA A 41 -18.85 2.24 -9.75
CA ALA A 41 -19.99 2.89 -10.41
C ALA A 41 -21.32 2.60 -9.69
N ILE A 42 -21.53 1.37 -9.23
CA ILE A 42 -22.72 1.00 -8.43
C ILE A 42 -22.72 1.81 -7.13
N LEU A 43 -21.60 1.80 -6.39
CA LEU A 43 -21.48 2.52 -5.13
C LEU A 43 -21.73 4.03 -5.32
N ALA A 44 -21.09 4.63 -6.31
CA ALA A 44 -21.24 6.05 -6.61
C ALA A 44 -22.67 6.42 -7.01
N PHE A 45 -23.30 5.61 -7.86
CA PHE A 45 -24.69 5.83 -8.24
C PHE A 45 -25.63 5.68 -7.04
N ALA A 46 -25.42 4.66 -6.20
CA ALA A 46 -26.21 4.42 -5.00
C ALA A 46 -26.06 5.54 -3.97
N THR A 47 -24.85 6.08 -3.79
CA THR A 47 -24.63 7.25 -2.93
C THR A 47 -25.37 8.49 -3.45
N ALA A 48 -25.45 8.69 -4.77
CA ALA A 48 -26.14 9.84 -5.36
C ALA A 48 -27.67 9.69 -5.41
N ASN A 49 -28.19 8.47 -5.60
CA ASN A 49 -29.61 8.24 -5.89
C ASN A 49 -30.35 7.47 -4.78
N GLY A 50 -29.65 6.99 -3.74
CA GLY A 50 -30.22 6.20 -2.65
C GLY A 50 -30.66 4.79 -3.04
N ARG A 51 -30.33 4.32 -4.26
CA ARG A 51 -30.66 2.98 -4.76
C ARG A 51 -29.60 2.45 -5.73
N ASP A 52 -29.56 1.14 -5.91
CA ASP A 52 -28.69 0.52 -6.90
C ASP A 52 -29.17 0.82 -8.35
N PRO A 53 -28.24 1.03 -9.30
CA PRO A 53 -28.56 1.25 -10.71
C PRO A 53 -28.90 -0.05 -11.45
N ASP A 54 -29.76 0.04 -12.44
CA ASP A 54 -29.87 -0.98 -13.48
C ASP A 54 -28.62 -1.02 -14.37
N GLU A 55 -28.44 -2.10 -15.13
CA GLU A 55 -27.27 -2.27 -16.00
C GLU A 55 -27.16 -1.17 -17.08
N LYS A 56 -28.28 -0.61 -17.56
CA LYS A 56 -28.29 0.53 -18.50
C LYS A 56 -27.85 1.83 -17.82
N GLU A 57 -28.39 2.10 -16.64
CA GLU A 57 -28.08 3.30 -15.85
C GLU A 57 -26.61 3.30 -15.44
N ARG A 58 -26.10 2.17 -14.97
CA ARG A 58 -24.69 1.98 -14.63
C ARG A 58 -23.77 2.30 -15.81
N LYS A 59 -24.09 1.78 -17.01
CA LYS A 59 -23.28 2.04 -18.22
C LYS A 59 -23.32 3.49 -18.66
N ALA A 60 -24.49 4.14 -18.57
CA ALA A 60 -24.64 5.56 -18.86
C ALA A 60 -23.80 6.39 -17.90
N TRP A 61 -23.91 6.11 -16.60
CA TRP A 61 -23.15 6.77 -15.54
C TRP A 61 -21.64 6.59 -15.72
N GLU A 62 -21.17 5.38 -16.02
CA GLU A 62 -19.74 5.11 -16.30
C GLU A 62 -19.20 5.85 -17.53
N LYS A 63 -20.05 6.09 -18.54
CA LYS A 63 -19.67 6.83 -19.75
C LYS A 63 -19.57 8.32 -19.46
N GLU A 64 -20.52 8.87 -18.70
CA GLU A 64 -20.56 10.26 -18.29
C GLU A 64 -19.41 10.60 -17.32
N ASN A 65 -19.13 9.71 -16.37
CA ASN A 65 -18.13 9.91 -15.32
C ASN A 65 -16.79 9.22 -15.63
N LYS A 66 -16.53 8.88 -16.90
CA LYS A 66 -15.34 8.10 -17.29
C LYS A 66 -14.03 8.76 -16.85
N ASP A 67 -13.98 10.09 -16.88
CA ASP A 67 -12.80 10.88 -16.58
C ASP A 67 -12.63 11.06 -15.07
N ASP A 68 -13.69 10.89 -14.28
CA ASP A 68 -13.69 10.98 -12.82
C ASP A 68 -13.23 9.68 -12.14
N ILE A 69 -13.27 8.56 -12.86
CA ILE A 69 -12.90 7.24 -12.36
C ILE A 69 -11.41 6.97 -12.62
N GLU A 70 -10.63 6.80 -11.57
CA GLU A 70 -9.19 6.50 -11.66
C GLU A 70 -8.82 5.26 -10.83
N ARG A 71 -7.72 4.59 -11.22
CA ARG A 71 -7.11 3.54 -10.40
C ARG A 71 -6.39 4.17 -9.22
N VAL A 72 -6.55 3.58 -8.03
CA VAL A 72 -5.79 3.97 -6.85
C VAL A 72 -4.31 3.68 -7.11
N LYS A 73 -3.48 4.72 -7.08
CA LYS A 73 -2.02 4.58 -7.23
C LYS A 73 -1.42 4.23 -5.87
N ALA A 74 -0.50 3.26 -5.87
CA ALA A 74 0.31 2.98 -4.70
C ALA A 74 1.22 4.18 -4.44
N SER A 75 1.39 4.58 -3.18
CA SER A 75 2.48 5.48 -2.82
C SER A 75 3.80 4.77 -3.10
N GLU A 76 4.78 5.51 -3.62
CA GLU A 76 6.13 4.99 -3.78
C GLU A 76 6.67 4.56 -2.41
N PRO A 77 7.12 3.31 -2.26
CA PRO A 77 7.57 2.82 -0.97
C PRO A 77 8.88 3.50 -0.57
N ARG A 78 8.95 3.99 0.67
CA ARG A 78 10.14 4.65 1.23
C ARG A 78 10.36 4.21 2.67
N CYS A 79 11.62 4.13 3.08
CA CYS A 79 11.95 3.90 4.47
C CYS A 79 11.72 5.18 5.29
N SER A 80 11.07 5.07 6.45
CA SER A 80 10.82 6.20 7.36
C SER A 80 12.11 6.77 7.98
N ARG A 81 13.16 5.95 8.11
CA ARG A 81 14.45 6.35 8.67
C ARG A 81 15.44 6.83 7.61
N CYS A 82 15.32 6.29 6.39
CA CYS A 82 16.24 6.56 5.29
C CYS A 82 15.42 6.89 4.02
N PRO A 83 14.87 8.11 3.89
CA PRO A 83 13.97 8.46 2.79
C PRO A 83 14.60 8.33 1.40
N ASP A 84 15.92 8.54 1.31
CA ASP A 84 16.70 8.49 0.07
C ASP A 84 17.30 7.10 -0.23
N ALA A 85 17.16 6.16 0.70
CA ALA A 85 17.69 4.82 0.54
C ALA A 85 16.85 3.99 -0.44
N GLN A 86 17.53 3.11 -1.16
CA GLN A 86 16.85 2.12 -1.99
C GLN A 86 16.24 1.01 -1.13
N LEU A 87 15.22 0.36 -1.69
CA LEU A 87 14.54 -0.76 -1.07
C LEU A 87 14.74 -2.01 -1.91
N SER A 88 15.14 -3.11 -1.29
CA SER A 88 15.38 -4.38 -1.96
C SER A 88 14.32 -5.42 -1.59
N ALA A 89 13.89 -6.19 -2.58
CA ALA A 89 13.08 -7.38 -2.36
C ALA A 89 13.93 -8.63 -2.02
N ASP A 90 15.24 -8.58 -2.26
CA ASP A 90 16.18 -9.66 -1.94
C ASP A 90 16.83 -9.38 -0.57
N TRP A 91 16.17 -9.90 0.46
CA TRP A 91 16.64 -9.85 1.82
C TRP A 91 16.40 -11.20 2.52
N GLN A 92 17.16 -11.48 3.58
CA GLN A 92 17.10 -12.74 4.31
C GLN A 92 17.24 -12.52 5.82
N GLY A 93 16.64 -13.42 6.59
CA GLY A 93 16.68 -13.43 8.05
C GLY A 93 15.82 -12.34 8.68
N LEU A 94 14.55 -12.64 8.95
CA LEU A 94 13.64 -11.73 9.65
C LEU A 94 14.00 -11.65 11.14
N THR A 95 14.20 -10.44 11.64
CA THR A 95 14.37 -10.14 13.07
C THR A 95 13.32 -9.12 13.49
N ILE A 96 12.55 -9.45 14.53
CA ILE A 96 11.51 -8.57 15.07
C ILE A 96 12.01 -8.03 16.40
N LEU A 97 12.20 -6.72 16.49
CA LEU A 97 12.65 -6.03 17.70
C LEU A 97 11.48 -5.28 18.33
N LEU A 98 10.99 -5.77 19.47
CA LEU A 98 9.89 -5.16 20.22
C LEU A 98 10.40 -4.12 21.23
N GLU A 99 11.43 -4.47 22.00
CA GLU A 99 12.08 -3.59 22.98
C GLU A 99 13.60 -3.58 22.77
N PRO A 100 14.13 -2.70 21.89
CA PRO A 100 15.56 -2.65 21.59
C PRO A 100 16.45 -2.46 22.83
N ASN A 101 16.02 -1.62 23.78
CA ASN A 101 16.79 -1.29 24.99
C ASN A 101 17.09 -2.50 25.90
N ARG A 102 16.30 -3.57 25.82
CA ARG A 102 16.49 -4.79 26.62
C ARG A 102 17.03 -5.97 25.80
N SER A 103 17.22 -5.77 24.50
CA SER A 103 17.57 -6.84 23.57
C SER A 103 19.08 -6.84 23.29
N GLU A 104 19.74 -7.93 23.67
CA GLU A 104 21.13 -8.15 23.29
C GLU A 104 21.28 -8.23 21.77
N VAL A 105 20.32 -8.84 21.07
CA VAL A 105 20.30 -8.90 19.60
C VAL A 105 20.26 -7.48 19.02
N ALA A 106 19.41 -6.60 19.54
CA ALA A 106 19.32 -5.21 19.08
C ALA A 106 20.64 -4.46 19.31
N ARG A 107 21.26 -4.65 20.48
CA ARG A 107 22.57 -4.08 20.81
C ARG A 107 23.66 -4.56 19.87
N THR A 108 23.72 -5.86 19.57
CA THR A 108 24.67 -6.43 18.61
C THR A 108 24.47 -5.89 17.20
N LEU A 109 23.23 -5.65 16.79
CA LEU A 109 22.89 -5.09 15.48
C LEU A 109 22.96 -3.56 15.41
N GLY A 110 23.21 -2.87 16.53
CA GLY A 110 23.23 -1.40 16.58
C GLY A 110 21.86 -0.76 16.32
N ILE A 111 20.76 -1.45 16.64
CA ILE A 111 19.40 -0.97 16.40
C ILE A 111 18.78 -0.49 17.72
N ASP A 112 18.26 0.73 17.71
CA ASP A 112 17.66 1.45 18.83
C ASP A 112 16.14 1.64 18.69
N THR A 113 15.58 1.29 17.54
CA THR A 113 14.17 1.49 17.20
C THR A 113 13.46 0.15 17.04
N PRO A 114 12.21 0.03 17.54
CA PRO A 114 11.43 -1.19 17.37
C PRO A 114 10.98 -1.32 15.91
N GLY A 115 10.88 -2.57 15.44
CA GLY A 115 10.47 -2.85 14.07
C GLY A 115 10.92 -4.20 13.56
N ASN A 116 10.61 -4.44 12.28
CA ASN A 116 11.04 -5.62 11.55
C ASN A 116 12.31 -5.28 10.77
N TYR A 117 13.33 -6.12 10.86
CA TYR A 117 14.62 -5.91 10.22
C TYR A 117 15.08 -7.17 9.51
N ALA A 118 15.81 -7.00 8.42
CA ALA A 118 16.50 -8.07 7.73
C ALA A 118 17.94 -8.21 8.25
N LEU A 119 18.41 -9.43 8.50
CA LEU A 119 19.82 -9.67 8.83
C LEU A 119 20.74 -9.42 7.63
N LYS A 120 20.24 -9.68 6.42
CA LYS A 120 20.97 -9.48 5.18
C LYS A 120 20.07 -8.84 4.14
N VAL A 121 20.53 -7.75 3.53
CA VAL A 121 19.89 -7.10 2.38
C VAL A 121 20.87 -7.12 1.23
N ARG A 122 20.43 -7.48 0.03
CA ARG A 122 21.26 -7.38 -1.18
C ARG A 122 20.86 -6.14 -1.95
N HIS A 123 21.84 -5.30 -2.28
CA HIS A 123 21.62 -4.23 -3.25
C HIS A 123 21.25 -4.86 -4.60
N GLN A 124 20.28 -4.26 -5.29
CA GLN A 124 19.92 -4.63 -6.66
C GLN A 124 20.65 -3.72 -7.65
#